data_AF-A0A1Q5FGF9-F1
#
_entry.id   AF-A0A1Q5FGF9-F1
#
_cell.length_a   1.000
_cell.length_b   1.000
_cell.length_c   1.000
_cell.angle_alpha   90.00
_cell.angle_beta   90.00
_cell.angle_gamma   90.00
#
_symmetry.space_group_name_H-M   'P 1'
#
loop_
_entity.id
_entity.type
_entity.pdbx_description
1 polymer ?
#
loop_
_entity_poly.entity_id
_entity_poly.type
_entity_poly.pdbx_seq_one_letter_code
_entity_poly.pdbx_strand_id
1 'polypeptide(L)'
;MTAFEPTEQARAAASRAAALASIARRRTLLASAWSSRALHVLADLLDTAALSFYEETPAADGIPADAVLILAAAEVVAFETPGTGFPVGLAQYVTHAVTRNPLVIPDPDDGERSADGVRLTAALEALHGHLAAAATEDVALALLEAVFALHDKRAALAELACG
;
A
#
# COMPACT_ATOMS: atom_id res chain seq x y z
N MET A 1 30.40 -16.91 -0.72
CA MET A 1 29.27 -16.00 -0.48
C MET A 1 28.36 -16.69 0.51
N THR A 2 28.24 -16.17 1.72
CA THR A 2 27.20 -16.61 2.66
C THR A 2 25.86 -16.17 2.07
N ALA A 3 24.91 -17.10 1.92
CA ALA A 3 23.56 -16.75 1.49
C ALA A 3 22.98 -15.76 2.51
N PHE A 4 22.54 -14.59 2.02
CA PHE A 4 21.76 -13.67 2.83
C PHE A 4 20.44 -14.36 3.21
N GLU A 5 20.12 -14.38 4.50
CA GLU A 5 18.83 -14.87 4.98
C GLU A 5 17.98 -13.67 5.41
N PRO A 6 16.82 -13.44 4.77
CA PRO A 6 15.98 -12.30 5.10
C PRO A 6 15.38 -12.46 6.50
N THR A 7 15.40 -11.36 7.25
CA THR A 7 14.80 -11.27 8.58
C THR A 7 13.28 -11.47 8.51
N GLU A 8 12.64 -11.80 9.63
CA GLU A 8 11.18 -11.93 9.67
C GLU A 8 10.47 -10.63 9.25
N GLN A 9 11.04 -9.47 9.59
CA GLN A 9 10.52 -8.16 9.20
C GLN A 9 10.60 -7.94 7.68
N ALA A 10 11.71 -8.34 7.05
CA ALA A 10 11.87 -8.29 5.60
C ALA A 10 10.88 -9.24 4.90
N ARG A 11 10.69 -10.46 5.42
CA ARG A 11 9.68 -11.41 4.91
C ARG A 11 8.26 -10.87 5.05
N ALA A 12 7.95 -10.21 6.17
CA ALA A 12 6.67 -9.55 6.37
C ALA A 12 6.47 -8.41 5.36
N ALA A 13 7.47 -7.55 5.17
CA ALA A 13 7.42 -6.49 4.16
C ALA A 13 7.20 -7.05 2.74
N ALA A 14 7.93 -8.10 2.37
CA ALA A 14 7.76 -8.77 1.09
C ALA A 14 6.35 -9.36 0.92
N SER A 15 5.81 -9.99 1.97
CA SER A 15 4.46 -10.56 1.97
C SER A 15 3.39 -9.49 1.79
N ARG A 16 3.57 -8.32 2.44
CA ARG A 16 2.67 -7.16 2.27
C ARG A 16 2.75 -6.61 0.85
N ALA A 17 3.96 -6.41 0.31
CA ALA A 17 4.14 -5.94 -1.05
C ALA A 17 3.45 -6.88 -2.07
N ALA A 18 3.62 -8.19 -1.93
CA ALA A 18 2.95 -9.19 -2.76
C ALA A 18 1.41 -9.17 -2.59
N ALA A 19 0.90 -8.96 -1.38
CA ALA A 19 -0.54 -8.81 -1.15
C ALA A 19 -1.11 -7.57 -1.85
N LEU A 20 -0.39 -6.44 -1.78
CA LEU A 20 -0.77 -5.22 -2.50
C LEU A 20 -0.73 -5.42 -4.02
N ALA A 21 0.27 -6.15 -4.54
CA ALA A 21 0.32 -6.51 -5.96
C ALA A 21 -0.89 -7.36 -6.37
N SER A 22 -1.30 -8.31 -5.52
CA SER A 22 -2.50 -9.13 -5.72
C SER A 22 -3.78 -8.29 -5.73
N ILE A 23 -3.90 -7.31 -4.83
CA ILE A 23 -5.00 -6.33 -4.83
C ILE A 23 -5.03 -5.55 -6.15
N ALA A 24 -3.88 -5.03 -6.59
CA ALA A 24 -3.77 -4.28 -7.83
C ALA A 24 -4.24 -5.11 -9.04
N ARG A 25 -3.80 -6.38 -9.13
CA ARG A 25 -4.24 -7.32 -10.17
C ARG A 25 -5.73 -7.61 -10.14
N ARG A 26 -6.35 -7.76 -8.97
CA ARG A 26 -7.81 -8.00 -8.90
C ARG A 26 -8.60 -6.79 -9.37
N ARG A 27 -8.11 -5.57 -9.11
CA ARG A 27 -8.79 -4.33 -9.52
C ARG A 27 -8.77 -4.10 -11.02
N THR A 28 -7.81 -4.66 -11.76
CA THR A 28 -7.76 -4.51 -13.24
C THR A 28 -9.03 -5.00 -13.93
N LEU A 29 -9.76 -5.94 -13.29
CA LEU A 29 -10.99 -6.54 -13.81
C LEU A 29 -12.18 -5.57 -13.87
N LEU A 30 -12.16 -4.53 -13.04
CA LEU A 30 -13.25 -3.56 -12.90
C LEU A 30 -12.85 -2.15 -13.32
N ALA A 31 -11.57 -1.93 -13.57
CA ALA A 31 -10.99 -0.63 -13.88
C ALA A 31 -11.21 -0.22 -15.35
N SER A 32 -11.22 1.09 -15.59
CA SER A 32 -11.13 1.63 -16.95
C SER A 32 -9.81 1.21 -17.62
N ALA A 33 -9.72 1.31 -18.95
CA ALA A 33 -8.50 0.92 -19.67
C ALA A 33 -7.23 1.70 -19.21
N TRP A 34 -7.39 2.97 -18.86
CA TRP A 34 -6.30 3.80 -18.33
C TRP A 34 -5.87 3.34 -16.93
N SER A 35 -6.82 3.22 -16.00
CA SER A 35 -6.53 2.74 -14.64
C SER A 35 -6.01 1.30 -14.62
N SER A 36 -6.46 0.45 -15.56
CA SER A 36 -5.99 -0.93 -15.70
C SER A 36 -4.50 -1.00 -16.05
N ARG A 37 -4.00 -0.15 -16.95
CA ARG A 37 -2.55 -0.07 -17.25
C ARG A 37 -1.75 0.33 -16.00
N ALA A 38 -2.20 1.36 -15.28
CA ALA A 38 -1.52 1.81 -14.05
C ALA A 38 -1.51 0.73 -12.98
N LEU A 39 -2.61 -0.01 -12.82
CA LEU A 39 -2.71 -1.15 -11.89
C LEU A 39 -1.77 -2.30 -12.25
N HIS A 40 -1.55 -2.59 -13.53
CA HIS A 40 -0.54 -3.57 -13.95
C HIS A 40 0.87 -3.11 -13.58
N VAL A 41 1.21 -1.84 -13.84
CA VAL A 41 2.51 -1.27 -13.46
C VAL A 41 2.71 -1.31 -11.94
N LEU A 42 1.69 -0.95 -11.16
CA LEU A 42 1.73 -1.05 -9.70
C LEU A 42 1.99 -2.48 -9.23
N ALA A 43 1.29 -3.47 -9.81
CA ALA A 43 1.47 -4.87 -9.45
C ALA A 43 2.91 -5.34 -9.71
N ASP A 44 3.49 -4.98 -10.87
CA ASP A 44 4.85 -5.38 -11.23
C ASP A 44 5.90 -4.71 -10.34
N LEU A 45 5.73 -3.42 -10.02
CA LEU A 45 6.60 -2.72 -9.07
C LEU A 45 6.52 -3.34 -7.67
N LEU A 46 5.32 -3.66 -7.18
CA LEU A 46 5.14 -4.25 -5.86
C LEU A 46 5.71 -5.67 -5.77
N ASP A 47 5.59 -6.49 -6.81
CA ASP A 47 6.27 -7.79 -6.88
C ASP A 47 7.80 -7.63 -6.89
N THR A 48 8.32 -6.64 -7.62
CA THR A 48 9.76 -6.35 -7.66
C THR A 48 10.28 -5.89 -6.30
N ALA A 49 9.50 -5.05 -5.59
CA ALA A 49 9.83 -4.66 -4.21
C ALA A 49 9.81 -5.88 -3.27
N ALA A 50 8.85 -6.79 -3.43
CA ALA A 50 8.81 -8.03 -2.65
C ALA A 50 10.06 -8.88 -2.87
N LEU A 51 10.53 -9.00 -4.12
CA LEU A 51 11.75 -9.71 -4.46
C LEU A 51 12.98 -9.07 -3.80
N SER A 52 13.09 -7.74 -3.88
CA SER A 52 14.18 -6.98 -3.27
C SER A 52 14.29 -7.25 -1.75
N PHE A 53 13.16 -7.29 -1.02
CA PHE A 53 13.15 -7.67 0.39
C PHE A 53 13.63 -9.11 0.68
N TYR A 54 13.50 -10.04 -0.26
CA TYR A 54 13.97 -11.41 -0.11
C TYR A 54 15.46 -11.58 -0.46
N GLU A 55 15.92 -10.87 -1.49
CA GLU A 55 17.20 -11.17 -2.15
C GLU A 55 18.32 -10.21 -1.78
N GLU A 56 18.00 -9.00 -1.32
CA GLU A 56 18.98 -7.96 -1.09
C GLU A 56 19.31 -7.73 0.38
N THR A 57 20.56 -7.34 0.62
CA THR A 57 20.99 -6.94 1.96
C THR A 57 20.35 -5.61 2.34
N PRO A 58 19.68 -5.52 3.51
CA PRO A 58 19.04 -4.28 3.93
C PRO A 58 20.06 -3.19 4.24
N ALA A 59 19.66 -1.93 4.02
CA ALA A 59 20.39 -0.78 4.51
C ALA A 59 20.26 -0.64 6.05
N ALA A 60 20.83 0.43 6.60
CA ALA A 60 20.86 0.65 8.05
C ALA A 60 19.47 0.79 8.69
N ASP A 61 18.45 1.16 7.92
CA ASP A 61 17.05 1.27 8.32
C ASP A 61 16.26 -0.05 8.19
N GLY A 62 16.93 -1.13 7.76
CA GLY A 62 16.32 -2.44 7.57
C GLY A 62 15.63 -2.63 6.21
N ILE A 63 15.71 -1.66 5.30
CA ILE A 63 15.06 -1.71 3.99
C ILE A 63 16.14 -1.77 2.89
N PRO A 64 16.03 -2.67 1.89
CA PRO A 64 16.93 -2.64 0.75
C PRO A 64 16.82 -1.34 -0.05
N ALA A 65 17.95 -0.86 -0.59
CA ALA A 65 17.98 0.38 -1.35
C ALA A 65 17.09 0.33 -2.60
N ASP A 66 17.07 -0.81 -3.30
CA ASP A 66 16.25 -0.95 -4.51
C ASP A 66 14.76 -1.03 -4.13
N ALA A 67 14.40 -1.72 -3.05
CA ALA A 67 13.03 -1.70 -2.53
C ALA A 67 12.53 -0.27 -2.27
N VAL A 68 13.37 0.63 -1.71
CA VAL A 68 13.01 2.05 -1.51
C VAL A 68 12.73 2.73 -2.85
N LEU A 69 13.60 2.56 -3.85
CA LEU A 69 13.44 3.17 -5.17
C LEU A 69 12.19 2.65 -5.89
N ILE A 70 11.95 1.34 -5.82
CA ILE A 70 10.79 0.69 -6.46
C ILE A 70 9.48 1.14 -5.79
N LEU A 71 9.45 1.20 -4.45
CA LEU A 71 8.28 1.69 -3.72
C LEU A 71 8.02 3.18 -4.03
N ALA A 72 9.06 3.99 -4.19
CA ALA A 72 8.92 5.37 -4.62
C ALA A 72 8.37 5.48 -6.06
N ALA A 73 8.76 4.58 -6.97
CA ALA A 73 8.18 4.53 -8.30
C ALA A 73 6.69 4.12 -8.26
N ALA A 74 6.32 3.17 -7.40
CA ALA A 74 4.92 2.78 -7.21
C ALA A 74 4.08 3.95 -6.65
N GLU A 75 4.66 4.71 -5.72
CA GLU A 75 4.06 5.91 -5.15
C GLU A 75 3.71 6.96 -6.23
N VAL A 76 4.63 7.20 -7.17
CA VAL A 76 4.40 8.10 -8.31
C VAL A 76 3.23 7.61 -9.17
N VAL A 77 3.15 6.31 -9.47
CA VAL A 77 2.06 5.76 -10.29
C VAL A 77 0.70 5.92 -9.60
N ALA A 78 0.62 5.66 -8.29
CA ALA A 78 -0.61 5.85 -7.52
C ALA A 78 -1.04 7.31 -7.48
N PHE A 79 -0.09 8.24 -7.30
CA PHE A 79 -0.34 9.67 -7.33
C PHE A 79 -0.84 10.17 -8.70
N GLU A 80 -0.19 9.75 -9.78
CA GLU A 80 -0.55 10.17 -11.15
C GLU A 80 -1.86 9.55 -11.64
N THR A 81 -2.32 8.45 -11.02
CA THR A 81 -3.56 7.77 -11.40
C THR A 81 -4.45 7.49 -10.17
N PRO A 82 -5.18 8.50 -9.65
CA PRO A 82 -6.06 8.34 -8.50
C PRO A 82 -7.13 7.25 -8.68
N GLY A 83 -7.59 7.03 -9.91
CA GLY A 83 -8.56 5.98 -10.27
C GLY A 83 -8.03 4.54 -10.14
N THR A 84 -6.82 4.32 -9.61
CA THR A 84 -6.34 3.01 -9.16
C THR A 84 -6.87 2.63 -7.77
N GLY A 85 -7.33 3.61 -6.99
CA GLY A 85 -7.75 3.44 -5.60
C GLY A 85 -6.60 3.11 -4.64
N PHE A 86 -5.34 3.24 -5.08
CA PHE A 86 -4.17 3.18 -4.20
C PHE A 86 -3.91 4.58 -3.64
N PRO A 87 -3.72 4.73 -2.32
CA PRO A 87 -3.52 6.04 -1.72
C PRO A 87 -2.11 6.56 -2.00
N VAL A 88 -1.96 7.88 -1.90
CA VAL A 88 -0.65 8.47 -1.62
C VAL A 88 -0.16 7.97 -0.25
N GLY A 89 1.14 7.73 -0.10
CA GLY A 89 1.71 6.95 0.98
C GLY A 89 1.27 5.49 0.91
N LEU A 90 1.38 4.81 -0.24
CA LEU A 90 1.19 3.36 -0.29
C LEU A 90 2.41 2.63 0.28
N ALA A 91 3.61 3.21 0.11
CA ALA A 91 4.87 2.60 0.53
C ALA A 91 4.91 2.28 2.04
N GLN A 92 4.30 3.14 2.88
CA GLN A 92 4.22 2.92 4.33
C GLN A 92 3.54 1.61 4.72
N TYR A 93 2.59 1.09 3.94
CA TYR A 93 1.94 -0.19 4.26
C TYR A 93 2.88 -1.38 4.15
N VAL A 94 3.90 -1.26 3.29
CA VAL A 94 4.98 -2.24 3.13
C VAL A 94 6.05 -2.00 4.19
N THR A 95 6.57 -0.77 4.29
CA THR A 95 7.72 -0.44 5.16
C THR A 95 7.38 -0.42 6.65
N HIS A 96 6.10 -0.31 7.02
CA HIS A 96 5.63 -0.45 8.40
C HIS A 96 6.02 -1.81 9.01
N ALA A 97 6.11 -2.88 8.21
CA ALA A 97 6.56 -4.19 8.71
C ALA A 97 7.97 -4.14 9.32
N VAL A 98 8.83 -3.26 8.78
CA VAL A 98 10.22 -3.08 9.19
C VAL A 98 10.34 -1.96 10.22
N THR A 99 9.85 -0.77 9.88
CA THR A 99 10.11 0.46 10.63
C THR A 99 9.19 0.64 11.83
N ARG A 100 7.99 0.05 11.81
CA ARG A 100 6.91 0.29 12.79
C ARG A 100 6.56 1.79 12.95
N ASN A 101 6.90 2.60 11.96
CA ASN A 101 6.51 4.00 11.92
C ASN A 101 4.98 4.11 11.84
N PRO A 102 4.35 5.09 12.52
CA PRO A 102 2.91 5.30 12.44
C PRO A 102 2.45 5.48 10.99
N LEU A 103 1.35 4.81 10.64
CA LEU A 103 0.70 5.00 9.35
C LEU A 103 -0.05 6.34 9.35
N VAL A 104 0.12 7.08 8.28
CA VAL A 104 -0.51 8.39 8.07
C VAL A 104 -1.56 8.25 6.97
N ILE A 105 -2.77 8.72 7.25
CA ILE A 105 -3.82 8.84 6.25
C ILE A 105 -3.59 10.16 5.52
N PRO A 106 -3.45 10.18 4.19
CA PRO A 106 -3.40 11.43 3.44
C PRO A 106 -4.65 12.24 3.73
N ASP A 107 -4.50 13.51 4.07
CA ASP A 107 -5.65 14.40 4.24
C ASP A 107 -6.39 14.50 2.90
N PRO A 108 -7.73 14.44 2.89
CA PRO A 108 -8.48 14.86 1.71
C PRO A 108 -8.23 16.37 1.55
N ASP A 109 -7.96 16.82 0.31
CA ASP A 109 -7.88 18.25 -0.03
C ASP A 109 -9.02 19.03 0.67
N ASP A 110 -8.71 20.26 1.11
CA ASP A 110 -9.41 21.12 2.08
C ASP A 110 -10.89 21.50 1.78
N GLY A 111 -11.58 20.77 0.92
CA GLY A 111 -13.02 20.89 0.70
C GLY A 111 -13.86 20.43 1.90
N GLU A 112 -15.14 20.84 1.92
CA GLU A 112 -16.10 20.39 2.93
C GLU A 112 -16.16 18.85 2.97
N ARG A 113 -15.63 18.26 4.06
CA ARG A 113 -15.69 16.81 4.25
C ARG A 113 -17.14 16.40 4.43
N SER A 114 -17.63 15.59 3.50
CA SER A 114 -18.92 14.92 3.66
C SER A 114 -18.90 14.05 4.93
N ALA A 115 -20.07 13.81 5.52
CA ALA A 115 -20.20 12.92 6.67
C ALA A 115 -19.66 11.50 6.37
N ASP A 116 -19.74 11.06 5.11
CA ASP A 116 -19.14 9.80 4.65
C ASP A 116 -17.61 9.86 4.61
N GLY A 117 -17.02 10.98 4.19
CA GLY A 117 -15.58 11.19 4.24
C GLY A 117 -15.03 11.11 5.67
N VAL A 118 -15.71 11.76 6.63
CA VAL A 118 -15.34 11.70 8.06
C VAL A 118 -15.41 10.26 8.59
N ARG A 119 -16.48 9.52 8.27
CA ARG A 119 -16.64 8.12 8.66
C ARG A 119 -15.55 7.22 8.08
N LEU A 120 -15.17 7.43 6.82
CA LEU A 120 -14.12 6.65 6.17
C LEU A 120 -12.74 6.92 6.76
N THR A 121 -12.42 8.18 7.06
CA THR A 121 -11.16 8.52 7.74
C THR A 121 -11.09 7.87 9.11
N ALA A 122 -12.13 7.97 9.94
CA ALA A 122 -12.16 7.31 11.25
C ALA A 122 -12.03 5.78 11.16
N ALA A 123 -12.64 5.16 10.15
CA ALA A 123 -12.51 3.73 9.91
C ALA A 123 -11.08 3.33 9.47
N LEU A 124 -10.42 4.15 8.65
CA LEU A 124 -9.02 3.96 8.29
C LEU A 124 -8.10 4.10 9.51
N GLU A 125 -8.34 5.09 10.38
CA GLU A 125 -7.56 5.28 11.62
C GLU A 125 -7.67 4.06 12.53
N ALA A 126 -8.88 3.53 12.68
CA ALA A 126 -9.11 2.31 13.47
C ALA A 126 -8.39 1.09 12.86
N LEU A 127 -8.45 0.91 11.54
CA LEU A 127 -7.74 -0.18 10.86
C LEU A 127 -6.22 -0.03 10.94
N HIS A 128 -5.68 1.19 10.87
CA HIS A 128 -4.26 1.46 11.08
C HIS A 128 -3.83 1.09 12.51
N GLY A 129 -4.64 1.43 13.50
CA GLY A 129 -4.43 1.00 14.89
C GLY A 129 -4.41 -0.53 15.03
N HIS A 130 -5.35 -1.23 14.40
CA HIS A 130 -5.37 -2.69 14.39
C HIS A 130 -4.17 -3.30 13.65
N LEU A 131 -3.74 -2.70 12.53
CA LEU A 131 -2.58 -3.16 11.76
C LEU A 131 -1.28 -2.98 12.53
N ALA A 132 -1.15 -1.90 13.31
CA ALA A 132 -0.03 -1.67 14.22
C ALA A 132 0.01 -2.71 15.35
N ALA A 133 -1.17 -3.12 15.84
CA ALA A 133 -1.33 -4.11 16.91
C ALA A 133 -1.39 -5.57 16.43
N ALA A 134 -1.29 -5.83 15.12
CA ALA A 134 -1.43 -7.16 14.56
C ALA A 134 -0.36 -8.13 15.09
N ALA A 135 -0.80 -9.22 15.72
CA ALA A 135 0.08 -10.21 16.34
C ALA A 135 0.71 -11.18 15.33
N THR A 136 0.11 -11.33 14.15
CA THR A 136 0.58 -12.23 13.08
C THR A 136 0.50 -11.56 11.73
N GLU A 137 1.31 -12.03 10.78
CA GLU A 137 1.28 -11.49 9.43
C GLU A 137 -0.03 -11.83 8.71
N ASP A 138 -0.64 -13.00 8.94
CA ASP A 138 -1.95 -13.34 8.38
C ASP A 138 -3.04 -12.30 8.77
N VAL A 139 -3.04 -11.85 10.03
CA VAL A 139 -3.94 -10.79 10.50
C VAL A 139 -3.59 -9.46 9.83
N ALA A 140 -2.31 -9.14 9.69
CA ALA A 140 -1.88 -7.92 9.00
C ALA A 140 -2.31 -7.91 7.52
N LEU A 141 -2.21 -9.03 6.81
CA LEU A 141 -2.64 -9.16 5.42
C LEU A 141 -4.16 -8.99 5.28
N ALA A 142 -4.94 -9.60 6.18
CA ALA A 142 -6.40 -9.42 6.20
C ALA A 142 -6.80 -7.96 6.48
N LEU A 143 -6.07 -7.28 7.36
CA LEU A 143 -6.28 -5.85 7.65
C LEU A 143 -5.89 -4.97 6.45
N LEU A 144 -4.82 -5.31 5.72
CA LEU A 144 -4.44 -4.59 4.51
C LEU A 144 -5.52 -4.68 3.43
N GLU A 145 -6.13 -5.85 3.22
CA GLU A 145 -7.29 -5.98 2.33
C GLU A 145 -8.43 -5.02 2.72
N ALA A 146 -8.75 -4.95 4.01
CA ALA A 146 -9.78 -4.04 4.51
C ALA A 146 -9.40 -2.56 4.33
N VAL A 147 -8.14 -2.19 4.61
CA VAL A 147 -7.61 -0.83 4.43
C VAL A 147 -7.71 -0.41 2.96
N PHE A 148 -7.27 -1.27 2.04
CA PHE A 148 -7.28 -0.94 0.63
C PHE A 148 -8.70 -0.91 0.06
N ALA A 149 -9.63 -1.74 0.55
CA ALA A 149 -11.05 -1.61 0.22
C ALA A 149 -11.65 -0.24 0.65
N LEU A 150 -11.23 0.30 1.79
CA LEU A 150 -11.65 1.65 2.21
C LEU A 150 -11.03 2.76 1.35
N HIS A 151 -9.76 2.62 0.93
CA HIS A 151 -9.13 3.56 0.01
C HIS A 151 -9.81 3.58 -1.36
N ASP A 152 -10.21 2.41 -1.87
CA ASP A 152 -10.97 2.29 -3.11
C ASP A 152 -12.31 3.02 -3.02
N LYS A 153 -13.05 2.81 -1.92
CA LYS A 153 -14.31 3.52 -1.66
C LYS A 153 -14.11 5.03 -1.55
N ARG A 154 -13.00 5.48 -0.95
CA ARG A 154 -12.67 6.89 -0.82
C ARG A 154 -12.33 7.52 -2.17
N ALA A 155 -11.60 6.80 -3.04
CA ALA A 155 -11.32 7.23 -4.40
C ALA A 155 -12.62 7.35 -5.23
N ALA A 156 -13.50 6.36 -5.16
CA ALA A 156 -14.79 6.39 -5.85
C ALA A 156 -15.69 7.57 -5.41
N LEU A 157 -15.69 7.90 -4.11
CA LEU A 157 -16.43 9.07 -3.62
C LEU A 157 -15.83 10.40 -4.09
N ALA A 158 -14.50 10.48 -4.20
CA ALA A 158 -13.83 11.68 -4.73
C ALA A 158 -14.17 11.90 -6.21
N GLU A 159 -14.16 10.83 -7.02
CA GLU A 159 -14.55 10.90 -8.43
C GLU A 159 -16.01 11.35 -8.61
N LEU A 160 -16.93 10.86 -7.77
CA LEU A 160 -18.33 11.28 -7.78
C LEU A 160 -18.54 12.74 -7.37
N ALA A 161 -17.66 13.31 -6.55
CA ALA A 161 -17.76 14.71 -6.11
C ALA A 161 -17.19 15.71 -7.14
N CYS A 162 -16.34 15.25 -8.06
CA CYS A 162 -15.74 16.06 -9.12
C CYS A 162 -16.50 16.01 -10.46
N GLY A 163 -17.47 15.10 -10.60
CA GLY A 163 -18.33 14.95 -11.79
C GLY A 163 -19.65 15.69 -11.68
#